data_AF-A0A949MKI8-F1
#
_entry.id   AF-A0A949MKI8-F1
#
_cell.length_a   1.000
_cell.length_b   1.000
_cell.length_c   1.000
_cell.angle_alpha   90.00
_cell.angle_beta   90.00
_cell.angle_gamma   90.00
#
_symmetry.space_group_name_H-M   'P 1'
#
loop_
_entity.id
_entity.type
_entity.pdbx_description
1 polymer ?
#
loop_
_entity_poly.entity_id
_entity_poly.type
_entity_poly.pdbx_seq_one_letter_code
_entity_poly.pdbx_strand_id
1 'polypeptide(L)'
;MGEDKLKTSNISIRIPDDYRKRLQIQADKKGISFNAHVLRVLEIHLMSSGFGPTSVTSSSGRLFQIRFEPYLDNVDETTWAFFIDEPKFEKERAYYLIGIGRTVLRDWQVKDKSTVSKEVGLALLNFYNRQGMEIDRLNFTQYPGPDNDGRRVLQVAEVPETLEQFLDQLNEDKWKDKFAEQSDKSQDIRRGRPESTLYR
;
A
#
# COMPACT_ATOMS: atom_id res chain seq x y z
N MET A 1 35.23 6.25 -1.77
CA MET A 1 34.17 5.49 -2.45
C MET A 1 32.99 6.44 -2.56
N GLY A 2 32.73 6.91 -3.77
CA GLY A 2 31.76 7.99 -4.02
C GLY A 2 30.34 7.46 -3.98
N GLU A 3 29.45 8.23 -3.35
CA GLU A 3 28.01 8.09 -3.46
C GLU A 3 27.62 8.15 -4.94
N ASP A 4 27.10 7.06 -5.49
CA ASP A 4 26.42 7.10 -6.78
C ASP A 4 25.16 7.95 -6.61
N LYS A 5 25.29 9.25 -6.88
CA LYS A 5 24.13 10.14 -7.07
C LYS A 5 23.24 9.48 -8.11
N LEU A 6 22.04 9.06 -7.68
CA LEU A 6 20.96 8.59 -8.55
C LEU A 6 20.93 9.48 -9.81
N LYS A 7 21.37 8.92 -10.94
CA LYS A 7 21.35 9.63 -12.22
C LYS A 7 19.90 9.91 -12.57
N THR A 8 19.45 11.14 -12.36
CA THR A 8 18.18 11.62 -12.91
C THR A 8 18.31 11.66 -14.42
N SER A 9 17.70 10.68 -15.08
CA SER A 9 17.55 10.65 -16.53
C SER A 9 16.50 11.67 -16.94
N ASN A 10 16.90 12.66 -17.75
CA ASN A 10 15.95 13.61 -18.33
C ASN A 10 15.17 12.93 -19.46
N ILE A 11 13.84 12.86 -19.34
CA ILE A 11 12.96 12.27 -20.35
C ILE A 11 12.12 13.41 -20.96
N SER A 12 12.18 13.53 -22.29
CA SER A 12 11.37 14.48 -23.04
C SER A 12 10.03 13.86 -23.43
N ILE A 13 8.95 14.31 -22.79
CA ILE A 13 7.59 13.85 -23.09
C ILE A 13 6.92 14.87 -24.03
N ARG A 14 6.41 14.41 -25.17
CA ARG A 14 5.62 15.24 -26.08
C ARG A 14 4.14 15.11 -25.73
N ILE A 15 3.57 16.17 -25.20
CA ILE A 15 2.16 16.25 -24.79
C ILE A 15 1.46 17.26 -25.71
N PRO A 16 0.31 16.94 -26.32
CA PRO A 16 -0.42 17.92 -27.11
C PRO A 16 -0.85 19.12 -26.24
N ASP A 17 -0.86 20.32 -26.84
CA ASP A 17 -0.98 21.58 -26.09
C ASP A 17 -2.23 21.70 -25.23
N ASP A 18 -3.36 21.17 -25.70
CA ASP A 18 -4.62 21.21 -24.94
C ASP A 18 -4.54 20.35 -23.67
N TYR A 19 -3.88 19.20 -23.73
CA TYR A 19 -3.64 18.35 -22.56
C TYR A 19 -2.61 18.98 -21.63
N ARG A 20 -1.56 19.60 -22.17
CA ARG A 20 -0.56 20.32 -21.37
C ARG A 20 -1.20 21.44 -20.56
N LYS A 21 -2.06 22.26 -21.18
CA LYS A 21 -2.80 23.34 -20.50
C LYS A 21 -3.67 22.79 -19.35
N ARG A 22 -4.38 21.69 -19.58
CA ARG A 22 -5.21 21.04 -18.54
C ARG A 22 -4.35 20.53 -17.38
N LEU A 23 -3.24 19.87 -17.66
CA LEU A 23 -2.29 19.40 -16.64
C LEU A 23 -1.69 20.55 -15.85
N GLN A 24 -1.37 21.68 -16.50
CA GLN A 24 -0.87 22.88 -15.82
C GLN A 24 -1.90 23.47 -14.87
N ILE A 25 -3.14 23.66 -15.32
CA ILE A 25 -4.23 24.16 -14.47
C ILE A 25 -4.44 23.26 -13.25
N GLN A 26 -4.34 21.93 -13.44
CA GLN A 26 -4.45 20.99 -12.33
C GLN A 26 -3.27 21.09 -11.35
N ALA A 27 -2.04 21.25 -11.86
CA ALA A 27 -0.85 21.44 -11.03
C ALA A 27 -0.95 22.74 -10.21
N ASP A 28 -1.37 23.84 -10.85
CA ASP A 28 -1.53 25.15 -10.23
C ASP A 28 -2.60 25.12 -9.13
N LYS A 29 -3.77 24.49 -9.40
CA LYS A 29 -4.83 24.28 -8.40
C LYS A 29 -4.36 23.50 -7.18
N LYS A 30 -3.36 22.62 -7.35
CA LYS A 30 -2.79 21.79 -6.30
C LYS A 30 -1.55 22.42 -5.65
N GLY A 31 -1.08 23.57 -6.13
CA GLY A 31 0.12 24.23 -5.62
C GLY A 31 1.41 23.43 -5.82
N ILE A 32 1.49 22.59 -6.86
CA ILE A 32 2.65 21.74 -7.14
C ILE A 32 3.28 22.08 -8.49
N SER A 33 4.56 21.70 -8.69
CA SER A 33 5.22 21.91 -9.98
C SER A 33 4.60 21.04 -11.08
N PHE A 34 4.65 21.54 -12.31
CA PHE A 34 4.15 20.80 -13.48
C PHE A 34 4.81 19.42 -13.61
N ASN A 35 6.13 19.35 -13.42
CA ASN A 35 6.88 18.09 -13.47
C ASN A 35 6.42 17.11 -12.37
N ALA A 36 6.20 17.58 -11.15
CA ALA A 36 5.69 16.74 -10.07
C ALA A 36 4.29 16.20 -10.38
N HIS A 37 3.43 17.04 -10.97
CA HIS A 37 2.09 16.60 -11.39
C HIS A 37 2.14 15.58 -12.53
N VAL A 38 3.01 15.76 -13.53
CA VAL A 38 3.20 14.79 -14.63
C VAL A 38 3.71 13.45 -14.09
N LEU A 39 4.70 13.48 -13.20
CA LEU A 39 5.21 12.25 -12.56
C LEU A 39 4.10 11.54 -11.78
N ARG A 40 3.27 12.28 -11.06
CA ARG A 40 2.13 11.70 -10.32
C ARG A 40 1.10 11.05 -11.26
N VAL A 41 0.80 11.67 -12.40
CA VAL A 41 -0.11 11.07 -13.39
C VAL A 41 0.47 9.79 -13.98
N LEU A 42 1.76 9.78 -14.30
CA LEU A 42 2.45 8.58 -14.79
C LEU A 42 2.50 7.48 -13.73
N GLU A 43 2.78 7.85 -12.48
CA GLU A 43 2.77 6.93 -11.35
C GLU A 43 1.39 6.30 -11.17
N ILE A 44 0.31 7.09 -11.16
CA ILE A 44 -1.06 6.57 -11.09
C ILE A 44 -1.35 5.62 -12.27
N HIS A 45 -0.92 5.97 -13.48
CA HIS A 45 -1.14 5.13 -14.66
C HIS A 45 -0.37 3.80 -14.59
N LEU A 46 0.89 3.85 -14.18
CA LEU A 46 1.73 2.67 -13.99
C LEU A 46 1.18 1.79 -12.85
N MET A 47 0.72 2.38 -11.75
CA MET A 47 0.01 1.69 -10.68
C MET A 47 -1.26 1.00 -11.19
N SER A 48 -2.10 1.70 -11.97
CA SER A 48 -3.31 1.11 -12.58
C SER A 48 -3.01 0.01 -13.61
N SER A 49 -1.76 -0.03 -14.09
CA SER A 49 -1.26 -1.02 -15.06
C SER A 49 -0.42 -2.12 -14.39
N GLY A 50 -0.34 -2.17 -13.05
CA GLY A 50 0.38 -3.20 -12.30
C GLY A 50 1.91 -3.04 -12.22
N PHE A 51 2.46 -1.89 -12.62
CA PHE A 51 3.89 -1.60 -12.57
C PHE A 51 4.22 -0.55 -11.49
N GLY A 52 4.79 -0.98 -10.36
CA GLY A 52 5.49 -0.10 -9.41
C GLY A 52 5.41 -0.54 -7.94
N PRO A 53 6.41 -0.20 -7.09
CA PRO A 53 6.22 -0.16 -5.65
C PRO A 53 5.21 0.97 -5.37
N THR A 54 4.06 0.64 -4.81
CA THR A 54 2.98 1.62 -4.62
C THR A 54 3.40 2.65 -3.58
N SER A 55 3.48 3.92 -3.95
CA SER A 55 3.75 4.99 -2.99
C SER A 55 2.47 5.38 -2.27
N VAL A 56 2.57 5.63 -0.96
CA VAL A 56 1.46 6.18 -0.19
C VAL A 56 1.95 7.31 0.71
N THR A 57 1.20 8.41 0.72
CA THR A 57 1.42 9.50 1.68
C THR A 57 0.52 9.25 2.87
N SER A 58 1.12 9.07 4.03
CA SER A 58 0.42 8.87 5.30
C SER A 58 -0.42 10.09 5.70
N SER A 59 -1.35 9.88 6.63
CA SER A 59 -2.14 10.97 7.22
C SER A 59 -1.27 12.05 7.90
N SER A 60 -0.10 11.68 8.44
CA SER A 60 0.89 12.61 8.98
C SER A 60 1.76 13.32 7.92
N GLY A 61 1.57 13.03 6.63
CA GLY A 61 2.33 13.62 5.52
C GLY A 61 3.68 12.94 5.23
N ARG A 62 4.01 11.83 5.91
CA ARG A 62 5.19 11.01 5.59
C ARG A 62 4.96 10.22 4.31
N LEU A 63 6.00 10.11 3.49
CA LEU A 63 5.96 9.31 2.26
C LEU A 63 6.48 7.91 2.55
N PHE A 64 5.71 6.91 2.14
CA PHE A 64 6.09 5.51 2.18
C PHE A 64 6.11 4.92 0.78
N GLN A 65 7.03 3.98 0.57
CA GLN A 65 7.04 3.07 -0.57
C GLN A 65 6.63 1.68 -0.09
N ILE A 66 5.71 1.06 -0.81
CA ILE A 66 5.26 -0.28 -0.50
C ILE A 66 5.85 -1.23 -1.53
N ARG A 67 6.74 -2.12 -1.09
CA ARG A 67 7.18 -3.28 -1.86
C ARG A 67 6.32 -4.47 -1.48
N PHE A 68 6.15 -5.41 -2.40
CA PHE A 68 5.41 -6.63 -2.11
C PHE A 68 6.00 -7.81 -2.85
N GLU A 69 5.89 -8.99 -2.24
CA GLU A 69 6.32 -10.25 -2.82
C GLU A 69 5.33 -11.38 -2.45
N PRO A 70 5.20 -12.42 -3.31
CA PRO A 70 4.40 -13.58 -2.96
C PRO A 70 4.97 -14.22 -1.69
N TYR A 71 4.13 -14.48 -0.70
CA TYR A 71 4.55 -15.10 0.55
C TYR A 71 4.11 -16.56 0.62
N LEU A 72 2.80 -16.79 0.52
CA LEU A 72 2.21 -18.11 0.67
C LEU A 72 1.00 -18.25 -0.26
N ASP A 73 0.98 -19.29 -1.06
CA ASP A 73 -0.18 -19.68 -1.85
C ASP A 73 -0.43 -21.17 -1.64
N ASN A 74 -1.49 -21.51 -0.92
CA ASN A 74 -1.81 -22.90 -0.58
C ASN A 74 -3.33 -23.19 -0.69
N VAL A 75 -3.73 -24.32 -0.12
CA VAL A 75 -5.13 -24.78 -0.14
C VAL A 75 -6.06 -23.97 0.76
N ASP A 76 -5.52 -23.23 1.73
CA ASP A 76 -6.28 -22.49 2.74
C ASP A 76 -6.34 -21.00 2.45
N GLU A 77 -5.26 -20.40 1.94
CA GLU A 77 -5.17 -18.97 1.67
C GLU A 77 -4.19 -18.62 0.53
N THR A 78 -4.35 -17.40 0.00
CA THR A 78 -3.32 -16.73 -0.81
C THR A 78 -2.91 -15.45 -0.11
N THR A 79 -1.63 -15.33 0.22
CA THR A 79 -1.06 -14.30 1.09
C THR A 79 0.17 -13.67 0.43
N TRP A 80 0.24 -12.35 0.50
CA TRP A 80 1.36 -11.53 0.05
C TRP A 80 2.04 -10.85 1.23
N ALA A 81 3.36 -10.71 1.12
CA ALA A 81 4.15 -9.89 2.03
C ALA A 81 4.20 -8.45 1.50
N PHE A 82 3.98 -7.49 2.38
CA PHE A 82 4.02 -6.05 2.10
C PHE A 82 5.05 -5.39 3.02
N PHE A 83 6.06 -4.79 2.42
CA PHE A 83 7.12 -4.06 3.11
C PHE A 83 6.86 -2.57 2.97
N ILE A 84 6.82 -1.86 4.10
CA ILE A 84 6.59 -0.43 4.17
C ILE A 84 7.92 0.26 4.42
N ASP A 85 8.49 0.86 3.39
CA ASP A 85 9.74 1.60 3.47
C ASP A 85 9.48 3.10 3.57
N GLU A 86 10.24 3.81 4.39
CA GLU A 86 10.26 5.27 4.43
C GLU A 86 11.51 5.77 3.69
N PRO A 87 11.39 6.24 2.42
CA PRO A 87 12.56 6.54 1.59
C PRO A 87 13.49 7.59 2.19
N LYS A 88 12.94 8.53 2.95
CA LYS A 88 13.71 9.58 3.65
C LYS A 88 14.81 8.99 4.54
N PHE A 89 14.59 7.79 5.09
CA PHE A 89 15.53 7.14 5.99
C PHE A 89 16.11 5.84 5.42
N GLU A 90 15.79 5.51 4.16
CA GLU A 90 16.20 4.28 3.47
C GLU A 90 15.95 3.02 4.29
N LYS A 91 14.84 2.99 5.04
CA LYS A 91 14.55 1.95 6.03
C LYS A 91 13.13 1.42 5.90
N GLU A 92 13.04 0.11 6.00
CA GLU A 92 11.80 -0.61 6.26
C GLU A 92 11.30 -0.29 7.67
N ARG A 93 10.05 0.13 7.76
CA ARG A 93 9.33 0.54 8.97
C ARG A 93 8.31 -0.50 9.43
N ALA A 94 7.76 -1.27 8.48
CA ALA A 94 6.83 -2.34 8.77
C ALA A 94 6.85 -3.43 7.69
N TYR A 95 6.39 -4.61 8.09
CA TYR A 95 6.23 -5.83 7.34
C TYR A 95 4.88 -6.46 7.68
N TYR A 96 4.00 -6.58 6.68
CA TYR A 96 2.68 -7.15 6.83
C TYR A 96 2.49 -8.36 5.93
N LEU A 97 1.78 -9.36 6.46
CA LEU A 97 1.29 -10.50 5.72
C LEU A 97 -0.20 -10.34 5.52
N ILE A 98 -0.63 -9.94 4.33
CA ILE A 98 -2.04 -9.75 4.02
C ILE A 98 -2.49 -10.82 3.03
N GLY A 99 -3.51 -11.57 3.40
CA GLY A 99 -4.02 -12.69 2.61
C GLY A 99 -5.53 -12.75 2.54
N ILE A 100 -6.01 -13.67 1.71
CA ILE A 100 -7.42 -13.96 1.50
C ILE A 100 -7.62 -15.46 1.57
N GLY A 101 -8.59 -15.89 2.39
CA GLY A 101 -8.97 -17.29 2.49
C GLY A 101 -9.44 -17.85 1.14
N ARG A 102 -9.08 -19.10 0.83
CA ARG A 102 -9.41 -19.73 -0.46
C ARG A 102 -10.89 -19.80 -0.74
N THR A 103 -11.71 -19.95 0.30
CA THR A 103 -13.16 -19.95 0.20
C THR A 103 -13.68 -18.62 -0.34
N VAL A 104 -13.18 -17.48 0.16
CA VAL A 104 -13.56 -16.15 -0.35
C VAL A 104 -13.21 -16.02 -1.83
N LEU A 105 -11.99 -16.38 -2.21
CA LEU A 105 -11.54 -16.28 -3.61
C LEU A 105 -12.36 -17.18 -4.55
N ARG A 106 -12.82 -18.34 -4.05
CA ARG A 106 -13.71 -19.23 -4.78
C ARG A 106 -15.11 -18.64 -4.92
N ASP A 107 -15.66 -18.08 -3.84
CA ASP A 107 -17.01 -17.53 -3.82
C ASP A 107 -17.10 -16.27 -4.70
N TRP A 108 -16.03 -15.45 -4.73
CA TRP A 108 -15.83 -14.36 -5.70
C TRP A 108 -15.52 -14.82 -7.13
N GLN A 109 -15.43 -16.12 -7.38
CA GLN A 109 -15.14 -16.71 -8.69
C GLN A 109 -13.84 -16.21 -9.35
N VAL A 110 -12.83 -15.92 -8.52
CA VAL A 110 -11.55 -15.35 -8.97
C VAL A 110 -10.72 -16.41 -9.71
N LYS A 111 -10.33 -16.08 -10.94
CA LYS A 111 -9.43 -16.92 -11.76
C LYS A 111 -7.96 -16.69 -11.38
N ASP A 112 -7.51 -15.44 -11.41
CA ASP A 112 -6.15 -15.06 -11.00
C ASP A 112 -6.12 -14.63 -9.54
N LYS A 113 -6.03 -15.65 -8.70
CA LYS A 113 -6.08 -15.51 -7.24
C LYS A 113 -4.90 -14.73 -6.68
N SER A 114 -3.71 -14.89 -7.28
CA SER A 114 -2.49 -14.24 -6.80
C SER A 114 -2.57 -12.74 -7.04
N THR A 115 -2.93 -12.33 -8.26
CA THR A 115 -3.10 -10.91 -8.59
C THR A 115 -4.19 -10.27 -7.75
N VAL A 116 -5.37 -10.90 -7.62
CA VAL A 116 -6.46 -10.33 -6.81
C VAL A 116 -6.06 -10.18 -5.34
N SER A 117 -5.38 -11.18 -4.75
CA SER A 117 -4.97 -11.09 -3.35
C SER A 117 -3.97 -9.95 -3.11
N LYS A 118 -3.04 -9.75 -4.04
CA LYS A 118 -2.11 -8.61 -4.02
C LYS A 118 -2.85 -7.27 -4.09
N GLU A 119 -3.76 -7.10 -5.06
CA GLU A 119 -4.51 -5.85 -5.26
C GLU A 119 -5.42 -5.53 -4.06
N VAL A 120 -6.05 -6.54 -3.46
CA VAL A 120 -6.83 -6.37 -2.24
C VAL A 120 -5.95 -5.96 -1.05
N GLY A 121 -4.76 -6.56 -0.89
CA GLY A 121 -3.83 -6.14 0.15
C GLY A 121 -3.41 -4.67 0.00
N LEU A 122 -3.14 -4.22 -1.23
CA LEU A 122 -2.89 -2.81 -1.52
C LEU A 122 -4.10 -1.92 -1.23
N ALA A 123 -5.31 -2.35 -1.60
CA ALA A 123 -6.54 -1.62 -1.34
C ALA A 123 -6.79 -1.45 0.17
N LEU A 124 -6.52 -2.48 0.98
CA LEU A 124 -6.62 -2.44 2.43
C LEU A 124 -5.64 -1.45 3.06
N LEU A 125 -4.36 -1.47 2.66
CA LEU A 125 -3.37 -0.52 3.18
C LEU A 125 -3.76 0.92 2.87
N ASN A 126 -4.31 1.17 1.67
CA ASN A 126 -4.84 2.48 1.31
C ASN A 126 -6.10 2.85 2.10
N PHE A 127 -6.99 1.89 2.34
CA PHE A 127 -8.17 2.07 3.17
C PHE A 127 -7.79 2.49 4.59
N TYR A 128 -6.88 1.76 5.26
CA TYR A 128 -6.43 2.14 6.60
C TYR A 128 -5.80 3.54 6.64
N ASN A 129 -5.00 3.87 5.63
CA ASN A 129 -4.44 5.21 5.52
C ASN A 129 -5.53 6.30 5.38
N ARG A 130 -6.58 6.06 4.58
CA ARG A 130 -7.72 6.98 4.46
C ARG A 130 -8.51 7.10 5.76
N GLN A 131 -8.58 6.03 6.55
CA GLN A 131 -9.16 6.04 7.91
C GLN A 131 -8.28 6.79 8.93
N GLY A 132 -7.15 7.37 8.50
CA GLY A 132 -6.25 8.13 9.37
C GLY A 132 -5.25 7.27 10.13
N MET A 133 -5.17 5.97 9.84
CA MET A 133 -4.20 5.07 10.46
C MET A 133 -2.83 5.23 9.79
N GLU A 134 -1.78 5.29 10.60
CA GLU A 134 -0.41 5.32 10.09
C GLU A 134 0.00 3.92 9.65
N ILE A 135 0.27 3.76 8.36
CA ILE A 135 0.49 2.43 7.78
C ILE A 135 1.74 1.73 8.32
N ASP A 136 2.73 2.41 8.89
CA ASP A 136 3.88 1.77 9.54
C ASP A 136 3.60 1.34 10.99
N ARG A 137 2.42 1.64 11.50
CA ARG A 137 1.99 1.41 12.89
C ARG A 137 0.72 0.56 12.99
N LEU A 138 0.33 -0.10 11.90
CA LEU A 138 -0.78 -1.05 11.93
C LEU A 138 -0.41 -2.22 12.85
N ASN A 139 -1.43 -2.70 13.56
CA ASN A 139 -1.37 -3.89 14.39
C ASN A 139 -2.62 -4.73 14.08
N PHE A 140 -2.43 -6.01 13.79
CA PHE A 140 -3.53 -6.94 13.54
C PHE A 140 -3.65 -7.93 14.69
N THR A 141 -4.84 -7.99 15.30
CA THR A 141 -5.11 -8.85 16.46
C THR A 141 -5.71 -10.20 16.08
N GLN A 142 -5.86 -10.48 14.78
CA GLN A 142 -6.50 -11.70 14.28
C GLN A 142 -5.81 -12.98 14.74
N TYR A 143 -4.48 -12.97 14.81
CA TYR A 143 -3.67 -14.12 15.21
C TYR A 143 -2.86 -13.77 16.46
N PRO A 144 -3.03 -14.48 17.58
CA PRO A 144 -2.26 -14.20 18.79
C PRO A 144 -0.78 -14.59 18.61
N GLY A 145 0.10 -13.84 19.28
CA GLY A 145 1.54 -14.11 19.34
C GLY A 145 2.40 -12.93 18.91
N PRO A 146 3.62 -12.80 19.47
CA PRO A 146 4.49 -11.64 19.25
C PRO A 146 4.93 -11.45 17.79
N ASP A 147 5.01 -12.54 17.01
CA ASP A 147 5.48 -12.51 15.62
C ASP A 147 4.34 -12.33 14.59
N ASN A 148 3.08 -12.43 15.04
CA ASN A 148 1.90 -12.47 14.18
C ASN A 148 1.13 -11.15 14.12
N ASP A 149 1.61 -10.13 14.83
CA ASP A 149 1.02 -8.79 14.92
C ASP A 149 0.89 -8.05 13.57
N GLY A 150 1.57 -8.54 12.53
CA GLY A 150 1.51 -8.04 11.16
C GLY A 150 0.68 -8.90 10.21
N ARG A 151 0.00 -9.95 10.69
CA ARG A 151 -0.72 -10.90 9.84
C ARG A 151 -2.22 -10.64 9.82
N ARG A 152 -2.78 -10.51 8.62
CA ARG A 152 -4.20 -10.32 8.36
C ARG A 152 -4.68 -11.19 7.20
N VAL A 153 -5.64 -12.07 7.43
CA VAL A 153 -6.23 -12.95 6.41
C VAL A 153 -7.74 -12.76 6.37
N LEU A 154 -8.28 -12.27 5.25
CA LEU A 154 -9.72 -12.06 5.07
C LEU A 154 -10.46 -13.40 5.02
N GLN A 155 -11.46 -13.56 5.89
CA GLN A 155 -12.34 -14.73 5.96
C GLN A 155 -13.74 -14.42 5.44
N VAL A 156 -14.48 -15.46 5.06
CA VAL A 156 -15.84 -15.36 4.48
C VAL A 156 -16.79 -14.53 5.33
N ALA A 157 -16.72 -14.67 6.65
CA ALA A 157 -17.60 -13.95 7.58
C ALA A 157 -17.32 -12.42 7.65
N GLU A 158 -16.27 -11.94 6.99
CA GLU A 158 -15.79 -10.56 7.11
C GLU A 158 -15.99 -9.74 5.82
N VAL A 159 -16.28 -10.41 4.72
CA VAL A 159 -16.31 -9.82 3.38
C VAL A 159 -17.67 -10.04 2.72
N PRO A 160 -18.10 -9.16 1.80
CA PRO A 160 -19.34 -9.35 1.07
C PRO A 160 -19.22 -10.48 0.02
N GLU A 161 -20.36 -10.82 -0.59
CA GLU A 161 -20.50 -11.95 -1.52
C GLU A 161 -19.69 -11.80 -2.80
N THR A 162 -19.32 -10.58 -3.20
CA THR A 162 -18.52 -10.33 -4.41
C THR A 162 -17.31 -9.44 -4.15
N LEU A 163 -16.30 -9.57 -5.01
CA LEU A 163 -15.09 -8.75 -4.98
C LEU A 163 -15.44 -7.27 -5.22
N GLU A 164 -16.33 -6.98 -6.18
CA GLU A 164 -16.74 -5.62 -6.51
C GLU A 164 -17.38 -4.93 -5.30
N GLN A 165 -18.33 -5.60 -4.62
CA GLN A 165 -18.95 -5.07 -3.42
C GLN A 165 -17.91 -4.79 -2.32
N PHE A 166 -16.89 -5.63 -2.20
CA PHE A 166 -15.83 -5.43 -1.22
C PHE A 166 -15.00 -4.19 -1.54
N LEU A 167 -14.56 -4.04 -2.79
CA LEU A 167 -13.81 -2.86 -3.24
C LEU A 167 -14.64 -1.58 -3.12
N ASP A 168 -15.94 -1.63 -3.40
CA ASP A 168 -16.85 -0.51 -3.21
C ASP A 168 -16.96 -0.13 -1.74
N GLN A 169 -17.14 -1.10 -0.83
CA GLN A 169 -17.18 -0.82 0.60
C GLN A 169 -15.86 -0.25 1.14
N LEU A 170 -14.70 -0.67 0.61
CA LEU A 170 -13.41 -0.08 0.95
C LEU A 170 -13.28 1.36 0.43
N ASN A 171 -13.74 1.64 -0.79
CA ASN A 171 -13.68 2.97 -1.39
C ASN A 171 -14.65 3.97 -0.74
N GLU A 172 -15.81 3.50 -0.31
CA GLU A 172 -16.83 4.31 0.38
C GLU A 172 -16.61 4.36 1.90
N ASP A 173 -15.51 3.79 2.40
CA ASP A 173 -15.16 3.76 3.82
C ASP A 173 -16.27 3.11 4.71
N LYS A 174 -17.04 2.17 4.13
CA LYS A 174 -18.16 1.48 4.80
C LYS A 174 -17.77 0.16 5.45
N TRP A 175 -16.68 -0.45 4.98
CA TRP A 175 -16.16 -1.67 5.58
C TRP A 175 -15.51 -1.39 6.94
N LYS A 176 -15.53 -2.38 7.84
CA LYS A 176 -14.91 -2.28 9.16
C LYS A 176 -14.03 -3.49 9.42
N ASP A 177 -12.76 -3.25 9.70
CA ASP A 177 -11.88 -4.30 10.22
C ASP A 177 -11.91 -4.30 11.75
N LYS A 178 -12.46 -5.35 12.35
CA LYS A 178 -12.44 -5.53 13.81
C LYS A 178 -11.07 -5.94 14.35
N PHE A 179 -10.16 -6.35 13.48
CA PHE A 179 -8.82 -6.81 13.86
C PHE A 179 -7.74 -5.76 13.65
N ALA A 180 -8.02 -4.67 12.95
CA ALA A 180 -7.05 -3.61 12.69
C ALA A 180 -7.05 -2.60 13.84
N GLU A 181 -5.87 -2.37 14.41
CA GLU A 181 -5.64 -1.40 15.46
C GLU A 181 -4.46 -0.49 15.12
N GLN A 182 -4.45 0.69 15.74
CA GLN A 182 -3.37 1.65 15.62
C GLN A 182 -2.46 1.52 16.85
N SER A 183 -1.19 1.19 16.61
CA SER A 183 -0.16 1.22 17.65
C SER A 183 0.44 2.62 17.80
N ASP A 184 0.93 2.94 18.99
CA ASP A 184 1.69 4.16 19.28
C ASP A 184 3.00 4.23 18.49
N LYS A 185 3.67 3.06 18.35
CA LYS A 185 4.99 2.91 17.71
C LYS A 185 4.90 2.15 16.39
N SER A 186 5.85 2.41 15.50
CA SER A 186 6.01 1.65 14.27
C SER A 186 6.42 0.21 14.55
N GLN A 187 6.05 -0.69 13.65
CA GLN A 187 6.22 -2.13 13.87
C GLN A 187 7.68 -2.53 14.03
N ASP A 188 8.60 -1.92 13.29
CA ASP A 188 10.05 -2.12 13.45
C ASP A 188 10.53 -1.85 14.88
N ILE A 189 10.06 -0.77 15.53
CA ILE A 189 10.39 -0.46 16.93
C ILE A 189 9.76 -1.50 17.86
N ARG A 190 8.50 -1.89 17.61
CA ARG A 190 7.82 -2.92 18.40
C ARG A 190 8.53 -4.27 18.35
N ARG A 191 9.16 -4.59 17.22
CA ARG A 191 9.97 -5.80 17.01
C ARG A 191 11.43 -5.65 17.50
N GLY A 192 11.71 -4.62 18.31
CA GLY A 192 12.97 -4.48 19.03
C GLY A 192 14.07 -3.73 18.28
N ARG A 193 13.78 -3.08 17.14
CA ARG A 193 14.76 -2.21 16.48
C ARG A 193 14.98 -0.95 17.34
N PRO A 194 16.24 -0.60 17.70
CA PRO A 194 16.49 0.54 18.59
C PRO A 194 16.03 1.85 17.95
N GLU A 195 15.33 2.72 18.69
CA GLU A 195 14.88 4.03 18.17
C GLU A 195 16.04 4.89 17.63
N SER A 196 17.26 4.72 18.17
CA SER A 196 18.47 5.38 17.67
C SER A 196 18.83 5.01 16.23
N THR A 197 18.33 3.89 15.71
CA THR A 197 18.52 3.48 14.32
C THR A 197 17.54 4.16 13.36
N LEU A 198 16.55 4.90 13.84
CA LEU A 198 15.57 5.59 12.99
C LEU A 198 16.11 6.91 12.40
N TYR A 199 17.07 7.54 13.08
CA TYR A 199 17.53 8.90 12.79
C TYR A 199 18.98 8.98 12.27
N ARG A 200 19.62 7.84 12.00
CA ARG A 200 20.95 7.78 11.38
C ARG A 200 20.86 7.69 9.87
#